data_AF-A0A9Q0F6K9-F1
#
_entry.id   AF-A0A9Q0F6K9-F1
#
_cell.length_a   1.000
_cell.length_b   1.000
_cell.length_c   1.000
_cell.angle_alpha   90.00
_cell.angle_beta   90.00
_cell.angle_gamma   90.00
#
_symmetry.space_group_name_H-M   'P 1'
#
loop_
_entity.id
_entity.type
_entity.pdbx_description
1 polymer ?
#
loop_
_entity_poly.entity_id
_entity_poly.type
_entity_poly.pdbx_seq_one_letter_code
_entity_poly.pdbx_strand_id
1 'polypeptide(L)'
;MATTGFAHSLLSSSSASSPAVFKASNANALLPSRVSLPSQPRSHLLRAKKSFTTYCSLDAPKDPQAENTPIELKYPAYPTVLDINQIRDILPHRFPFLLVDRVIEYNPGVSAVAIKNVTINDNFFPGHFPERPIMPGVLMVEAMAQVGGLVMLQPEVGGSRENFFFAGIDKVRFRKPVIAGDTLVMRMTLIKLQKRFGIAKMEGKAYVGGEVVYYPAYPTVMDINQIRDILPHRFPFLLVDRVIEYNPGVSAVAIKNVTINDNFFPGHFPERPIMPGVLMVEAMAQVGCLVLLQPEVGGSRDNFSIAGIDKVRFRKPVIAGDTLVMRMTLIKLQKRIGIAKMEGKAYVGGEVVCEGEFLMTTGSGSE
;
A
#
# COMPACT_ATOMS: atom_id res chain seq x y z
N MET A 1 0.47 -32.03 -50.71
CA MET A 1 1.29 -33.14 -51.21
C MET A 1 2.56 -33.14 -50.36
N ALA A 2 2.58 -33.86 -49.23
CA ALA A 2 2.91 -35.28 -49.09
C ALA A 2 4.41 -35.49 -49.39
N THR A 3 5.27 -36.04 -48.53
CA THR A 3 5.22 -37.33 -47.79
C THR A 3 6.43 -37.37 -46.82
N THR A 4 6.27 -37.70 -45.52
CA THR A 4 6.52 -39.03 -44.86
C THR A 4 7.89 -39.65 -45.15
N GLY A 5 8.66 -40.22 -44.22
CA GLY A 5 8.43 -40.63 -42.84
C GLY A 5 9.49 -41.68 -42.43
N PHE A 6 9.23 -42.30 -41.28
CA PHE A 6 9.77 -43.55 -40.73
C PHE A 6 10.78 -43.50 -39.57
N ALA A 7 10.25 -44.02 -38.47
CA ALA A 7 10.84 -44.45 -37.23
C ALA A 7 11.23 -45.93 -37.28
N HIS A 8 11.97 -46.36 -36.25
CA HIS A 8 11.93 -47.61 -35.47
C HIS A 8 13.37 -48.04 -35.12
N SER A 9 13.72 -48.72 -34.02
CA SER A 9 13.15 -49.02 -32.70
C SER A 9 14.00 -50.18 -32.12
N LEU A 10 13.88 -50.41 -30.80
CA LEU A 10 14.12 -51.65 -30.03
C LEU A 10 15.54 -51.83 -29.43
N LEU A 11 15.69 -51.68 -28.09
CA LEU A 11 15.53 -52.67 -26.97
C LEU A 11 16.81 -53.55 -26.81
N SER A 12 17.32 -53.91 -25.63
CA SER A 12 16.66 -54.36 -24.39
C SER A 12 17.61 -54.42 -23.17
N SER A 13 17.01 -54.35 -21.95
CA SER A 13 17.27 -55.11 -20.67
C SER A 13 18.67 -55.07 -20.02
N SER A 14 18.91 -55.14 -18.70
CA SER A 14 18.21 -55.29 -17.39
C SER A 14 19.32 -54.92 -16.34
N SER A 15 19.12 -54.56 -15.07
CA SER A 15 18.53 -55.27 -13.93
C SER A 15 18.64 -54.39 -12.66
N ALA A 16 17.73 -54.60 -11.70
CA ALA A 16 17.56 -53.85 -10.46
C ALA A 16 18.50 -54.25 -9.28
N SER A 17 18.72 -53.33 -8.34
CA SER A 17 18.91 -53.63 -6.90
C SER A 17 18.57 -52.41 -6.00
N SER A 18 17.95 -52.72 -4.86
CA SER A 18 17.25 -51.85 -3.88
C SER A 18 18.17 -51.09 -2.89
N PRO A 19 17.64 -50.13 -2.08
CA PRO A 19 18.43 -49.09 -1.41
C PRO A 19 18.88 -49.45 0.01
N ALA A 20 20.00 -48.85 0.45
CA ALA A 20 20.56 -49.01 1.79
C ALA A 20 20.02 -47.97 2.78
N VAL A 21 19.58 -48.48 3.93
CA VAL A 21 19.11 -47.79 5.13
C VAL A 21 20.33 -47.37 5.97
N PHE A 22 20.41 -46.10 6.39
CA PHE A 22 21.36 -45.66 7.41
C PHE A 22 20.68 -45.55 8.78
N LYS A 23 21.14 -46.38 9.72
CA LYS A 23 20.77 -46.37 11.15
C LYS A 23 21.59 -45.31 11.90
N ALA A 24 20.93 -44.57 12.77
CA ALA A 24 21.56 -43.77 13.82
C ALA A 24 21.84 -44.65 15.06
N SER A 25 23.00 -44.48 15.68
CA SER A 25 23.36 -45.10 16.97
C SER A 25 23.82 -44.04 17.97
N ASN A 26 23.23 -44.08 19.16
CA ASN A 26 23.56 -43.31 20.36
C ASN A 26 24.87 -43.77 21.01
N ALA A 27 25.60 -42.84 21.66
CA ALA A 27 26.03 -42.95 23.07
C ALA A 27 26.75 -41.69 23.61
N ASN A 28 26.16 -41.11 24.66
CA ASN A 28 26.67 -40.30 25.79
C ASN A 28 28.16 -39.94 25.89
N ALA A 29 28.48 -38.70 26.32
CA ALA A 29 28.61 -38.35 27.75
C ALA A 29 29.10 -36.90 28.03
N LEU A 30 28.72 -36.41 29.22
CA LEU A 30 29.30 -35.35 30.08
C LEU A 30 28.81 -33.88 29.96
N LEU A 31 28.01 -33.49 30.96
CA LEU A 31 27.74 -32.12 31.41
C LEU A 31 28.92 -31.56 32.23
N PRO A 32 29.02 -30.22 32.33
CA PRO A 32 29.13 -29.65 33.67
C PRO A 32 28.24 -28.40 33.91
N SER A 33 27.59 -28.46 35.08
CA SER A 33 27.28 -27.41 36.08
C SER A 33 26.77 -26.02 35.63
N ARG A 34 25.53 -25.74 36.07
CA ARG A 34 24.94 -24.41 36.27
C ARG A 34 25.81 -23.52 37.17
N VAL A 35 26.07 -22.29 36.72
CA VAL A 35 26.45 -21.18 37.58
C VAL A 35 25.25 -20.24 37.67
N SER A 36 24.70 -20.12 38.87
CA SER A 36 23.67 -19.14 39.25
C SER A 36 24.31 -17.78 39.50
N LEU A 37 23.87 -16.74 38.79
CA LEU A 37 24.18 -15.33 39.09
C LEU A 37 23.00 -14.68 39.83
N PRO A 38 23.24 -13.87 40.87
CA PRO A 38 22.17 -13.30 41.69
C PRO A 38 21.44 -12.16 40.97
N SER A 39 20.13 -12.11 41.15
CA SER A 39 19.26 -11.03 40.71
C SER A 39 19.39 -9.81 41.64
N GLN A 40 19.73 -8.65 41.06
CA GLN A 40 19.53 -7.35 41.71
C GLN A 40 18.34 -6.63 41.06
N PRO A 41 17.44 -6.00 41.83
CA PRO A 41 16.36 -5.21 41.27
C PRO A 41 16.87 -3.81 40.92
N ARG A 42 16.94 -3.49 39.62
CA ARG A 42 17.12 -2.10 39.18
C ARG A 42 15.77 -1.47 38.92
N SER A 43 15.30 -0.68 39.88
CA SER A 43 14.24 0.30 39.70
C SER A 43 14.75 1.43 38.80
N HIS A 44 14.40 1.38 37.51
CA HIS A 44 14.57 2.53 36.62
C HIS A 44 13.26 3.31 36.54
N LEU A 45 13.19 4.39 37.33
CA LEU A 45 12.26 5.50 37.09
C LEU A 45 12.46 6.01 35.66
N LEU A 46 11.47 5.81 34.81
CA LEU A 46 11.39 6.45 33.50
C LEU A 46 11.06 7.93 33.70
N ARG A 47 12.11 8.76 33.79
CA ARG A 47 12.00 10.22 33.71
C ARG A 47 11.61 10.59 32.29
N ALA A 48 10.35 10.96 32.09
CA ALA A 48 9.83 11.48 30.82
C ALA A 48 10.67 12.67 30.34
N LYS A 49 11.41 12.47 29.25
CA LYS A 49 12.03 13.58 28.51
C LYS A 49 10.92 14.27 27.71
N LYS A 50 10.59 15.50 28.08
CA LYS A 50 9.78 16.40 27.26
C LYS A 50 10.55 16.66 25.96
N SER A 51 10.12 16.03 24.88
CA SER A 51 10.52 16.37 23.52
C SER A 51 9.84 17.68 23.14
N PHE A 52 10.65 18.72 22.94
CA PHE A 52 10.21 20.02 22.44
C PHE A 52 10.09 19.88 20.92
N THR A 53 8.87 19.73 20.40
CA THR A 53 8.62 19.66 18.96
C THR A 53 8.01 20.99 18.52
N THR A 54 8.87 21.90 18.05
CA THR A 54 8.44 23.14 17.39
C THR A 54 8.17 22.80 15.92
N TYR A 55 6.90 22.61 15.55
CA TYR A 55 6.50 22.57 14.15
C TYR A 55 6.39 24.01 13.64
N CYS A 56 7.21 24.35 12.65
CA CYS A 56 7.07 25.58 11.88
C CYS A 56 5.87 25.39 10.93
N SER A 57 4.73 26.00 11.28
CA SER A 57 3.57 26.09 10.39
C SER A 57 3.90 27.06 9.25
N LEU A 58 3.91 26.57 8.01
CA LEU A 58 3.76 27.44 6.85
C LEU A 58 2.28 27.80 6.79
N ASP A 59 1.98 29.05 7.11
CA ASP A 59 0.63 29.62 7.10
C ASP A 59 0.07 29.63 5.67
N ALA A 60 -0.65 28.56 5.32
CA ALA A 60 -1.65 28.63 4.27
C ALA A 60 -2.80 29.54 4.73
N PRO A 61 -3.44 30.33 3.85
CA PRO A 61 -4.59 31.15 4.22
C PRO A 61 -5.67 30.25 4.84
N LYS A 62 -5.99 30.49 6.12
CA LYS A 62 -7.04 29.77 6.82
C LYS A 62 -8.39 30.27 6.34
N ASP A 63 -8.98 29.58 5.37
CA ASP A 63 -10.40 29.70 5.08
C ASP A 63 -11.18 29.17 6.31
N PRO A 64 -11.99 30.01 6.99
CA PRO A 64 -12.78 29.59 8.15
C PRO A 64 -13.73 28.41 7.86
N GLN A 65 -14.15 28.21 6.60
CA GLN A 65 -14.97 27.05 6.23
C GLN A 65 -14.17 25.76 6.14
N ALA A 66 -12.87 25.82 5.83
CA ALA A 66 -11.98 24.66 5.77
C ALA A 66 -11.72 24.04 7.15
N GLU A 67 -11.88 24.81 8.23
CA GLU A 67 -11.67 24.31 9.61
C GLU A 67 -12.79 23.34 10.03
N ASN A 68 -14.05 23.64 9.72
CA ASN A 68 -15.24 22.86 10.10
C ASN A 68 -15.63 21.73 9.14
N THR A 69 -15.02 21.66 7.96
CA THR A 69 -15.29 20.57 7.01
C THR A 69 -14.80 19.23 7.58
N PRO A 70 -15.57 18.12 7.55
CA PRO A 70 -15.06 16.81 7.96
C PRO A 70 -13.81 16.40 7.15
N ILE A 71 -12.82 15.78 7.79
CA ILE A 71 -11.49 15.52 7.18
C ILE A 71 -11.56 14.73 5.86
N GLU A 72 -12.52 13.81 5.73
CA GLU A 72 -12.77 13.00 4.54
C GLU A 72 -13.28 13.80 3.32
N LEU A 73 -13.75 15.03 3.55
CA LEU A 73 -14.21 15.96 2.52
C LEU A 73 -13.20 17.07 2.24
N LYS A 74 -12.14 17.22 3.06
CA LYS A 74 -11.16 18.31 2.92
C LYS A 74 -10.24 18.16 1.70
N TYR A 75 -10.03 16.93 1.24
CA TYR A 75 -9.00 16.60 0.25
C TYR A 75 -9.64 16.17 -1.07
N PRO A 76 -9.47 16.94 -2.16
CA PRO A 76 -9.94 16.51 -3.47
C PRO A 76 -9.13 15.33 -3.97
N ALA A 77 -9.72 14.54 -4.88
CA ALA A 77 -8.98 13.50 -5.58
C ALA A 77 -7.93 14.13 -6.52
N TYR A 78 -6.87 13.38 -6.82
CA TYR A 78 -5.93 13.77 -7.86
C TYR A 78 -6.65 13.87 -9.21
N PRO A 79 -6.41 14.93 -10.00
CA PRO A 79 -7.01 15.05 -11.32
C PRO A 79 -6.52 13.90 -12.22
N THR A 80 -7.37 13.47 -13.14
CA THR A 80 -7.05 12.36 -14.05
C THR A 80 -6.90 12.89 -15.46
N VAL A 81 -5.66 12.98 -15.93
CA VAL A 81 -5.34 13.23 -17.35
C VAL A 81 -5.24 11.92 -18.11
N LEU A 82 -4.56 10.91 -17.54
CA LEU A 82 -4.60 9.52 -18.00
C LEU A 82 -4.92 8.61 -16.82
N ASP A 83 -5.93 7.76 -16.99
CA ASP A 83 -6.27 6.70 -16.05
C ASP A 83 -5.38 5.46 -16.25
N ILE A 84 -5.58 4.46 -15.39
CA ILE A 84 -4.76 3.25 -15.42
C ILE A 84 -4.90 2.43 -16.71
N ASN A 85 -6.05 2.45 -17.37
CA ASN A 85 -6.25 1.71 -18.62
C ASN A 85 -5.47 2.41 -19.76
N GLN A 86 -5.57 3.74 -19.84
CA GLN A 86 -4.80 4.54 -20.79
C GLN A 86 -3.29 4.40 -20.56
N ILE A 87 -2.84 4.32 -19.30
CA ILE A 87 -1.44 4.07 -18.97
C ILE A 87 -1.01 2.68 -19.48
N ARG A 88 -1.83 1.64 -19.29
CA ARG A 88 -1.55 0.28 -19.76
C ARG A 88 -1.54 0.14 -21.27
N ASP A 89 -2.25 1.00 -21.99
CA ASP A 89 -2.18 1.07 -23.44
C ASP A 89 -0.83 1.62 -23.90
N ILE A 90 -0.24 2.57 -23.17
CA ILE A 90 1.03 3.20 -23.54
C ILE A 90 2.23 2.38 -23.05
N LEU A 91 2.21 1.96 -21.78
CA LEU A 91 3.29 1.22 -21.14
C LEU A 91 3.08 -0.29 -21.29
N PRO A 92 4.13 -1.06 -21.65
CA PRO A 92 4.05 -2.52 -21.72
C PRO A 92 4.05 -3.18 -20.32
N HIS A 93 4.43 -2.45 -19.27
CA HIS A 93 4.52 -2.97 -17.90
C HIS A 93 3.16 -3.45 -17.38
N ARG A 94 3.17 -4.56 -16.64
CA ARG A 94 1.99 -5.16 -15.99
C ARG A 94 2.35 -5.54 -14.56
N PHE A 95 1.36 -5.95 -13.76
CA PHE A 95 1.60 -6.47 -12.42
C PHE A 95 2.73 -7.53 -12.43
N PRO A 96 3.69 -7.47 -11.50
CA PRO A 96 3.79 -6.54 -10.37
C PRO A 96 4.71 -5.34 -10.63
N PHE A 97 5.00 -5.00 -11.90
CA PHE A 97 6.01 -4.02 -12.30
C PHE A 97 5.46 -2.76 -12.97
N LEU A 98 4.15 -2.62 -13.15
CA LEU A 98 3.56 -1.33 -13.51
C LEU A 98 3.45 -0.49 -12.23
N LEU A 99 4.26 0.56 -12.11
CA LEU A 99 4.36 1.35 -10.88
C LEU A 99 3.57 2.67 -10.94
N VAL A 100 3.18 3.10 -12.14
CA VAL A 100 2.44 4.36 -12.33
C VAL A 100 0.94 4.10 -12.26
N ASP A 101 0.25 4.79 -11.35
CA ASP A 101 -1.18 4.57 -11.07
C ASP A 101 -2.09 5.54 -11.81
N ARG A 102 -1.65 6.79 -12.00
CA ARG A 102 -2.41 7.87 -12.67
C ARG A 102 -1.49 8.98 -13.17
N VAL A 103 -1.79 9.54 -14.34
CA VAL A 103 -1.15 10.76 -14.84
C VAL A 103 -2.04 11.95 -14.55
N ILE A 104 -1.45 12.99 -13.97
CA ILE A 104 -2.16 14.18 -13.45
C ILE A 104 -1.81 15.45 -14.24
N GLU A 105 -0.70 15.42 -14.99
CA GLU A 105 -0.31 16.45 -15.97
C GLU A 105 0.40 15.75 -17.13
N TYR A 106 0.08 16.10 -18.37
CA TYR A 106 0.65 15.43 -19.53
C TYR A 106 0.85 16.34 -20.73
N ASN A 107 2.11 16.50 -21.15
CA ASN A 107 2.53 17.21 -22.35
C ASN A 107 3.36 16.23 -23.20
N PRO A 108 2.76 15.55 -24.19
CA PRO A 108 3.43 14.56 -25.02
C PRO A 108 4.76 15.06 -25.58
N GLY A 109 5.82 14.28 -25.44
CA GLY A 109 7.17 14.63 -25.92
C GLY A 109 7.86 15.77 -25.18
N VAL A 110 7.26 16.31 -24.11
CA VAL A 110 7.84 17.40 -23.31
C VAL A 110 7.94 17.01 -21.85
N SER A 111 6.83 16.67 -21.20
CA SER A 111 6.81 16.38 -19.76
C SER A 111 5.56 15.60 -19.32
N ALA A 112 5.66 14.91 -18.20
CA ALA A 112 4.52 14.31 -17.52
C ALA A 112 4.68 14.43 -16.00
N VAL A 113 3.55 14.56 -15.30
CA VAL A 113 3.46 14.34 -13.85
C VAL A 113 2.53 13.17 -13.62
N ALA A 114 2.99 12.18 -12.85
CA ALA A 114 2.19 11.02 -12.51
C ALA A 114 2.35 10.67 -11.03
N ILE A 115 1.43 9.88 -10.51
CA ILE A 115 1.47 9.40 -9.12
C ILE A 115 1.71 7.90 -9.06
N LYS A 116 2.45 7.51 -8.01
CA LYS A 116 2.42 6.17 -7.45
C LYS A 116 1.88 6.25 -6.03
N ASN A 117 0.78 5.56 -5.79
CA ASN A 117 0.28 5.26 -4.47
C ASN A 117 1.16 4.18 -3.82
N VAL A 118 1.53 4.40 -2.56
CA VAL A 118 2.30 3.45 -1.76
C VAL A 118 1.39 2.89 -0.68
N THR A 119 1.19 1.58 -0.68
CA THR A 119 0.32 0.86 0.25
C THR A 119 1.09 -0.26 0.92
N ILE A 120 0.78 -0.59 2.18
CA ILE A 120 1.43 -1.69 2.90
C ILE A 120 1.31 -3.05 2.19
N ASN A 121 0.39 -3.17 1.23
CA ASN A 121 0.25 -4.34 0.38
C ASN A 121 1.09 -4.31 -0.91
N ASP A 122 1.96 -3.32 -1.12
CA ASP A 122 2.97 -3.41 -2.17
C ASP A 122 3.87 -4.63 -1.93
N ASN A 123 4.07 -5.44 -2.98
CA ASN A 123 4.74 -6.74 -2.92
C ASN A 123 6.20 -6.71 -2.42
N PHE A 124 6.83 -5.54 -2.39
CA PHE A 124 8.21 -5.37 -1.93
C PHE A 124 8.33 -5.21 -0.42
N PHE A 125 7.28 -4.82 0.31
CA PHE A 125 7.37 -4.61 1.76
C PHE A 125 7.63 -5.88 2.59
N PRO A 126 7.12 -7.07 2.24
CA PRO A 126 7.49 -8.31 2.93
C PRO A 126 8.99 -8.63 2.88
N GLY A 127 9.72 -8.14 1.86
CA GLY A 127 11.15 -8.43 1.67
C GLY A 127 12.09 -7.24 1.92
N HIS A 128 11.61 -6.00 1.85
CA HIS A 128 12.43 -4.78 1.94
C HIS A 128 12.20 -4.04 3.26
N PHE A 129 12.91 -4.50 4.30
CA PHE A 129 12.81 -4.10 5.72
C PHE A 129 11.44 -4.40 6.35
N PRO A 130 11.15 -5.67 6.75
CA PRO A 130 9.85 -6.07 7.28
C PRO A 130 9.40 -5.28 8.52
N GLU A 131 10.32 -4.92 9.41
CA GLU A 131 10.02 -4.14 10.63
C GLU A 131 9.93 -2.62 10.38
N ARG A 132 10.30 -2.18 9.18
CA ARG A 132 10.30 -0.75 8.81
C ARG A 132 9.97 -0.62 7.33
N PRO A 133 8.70 -0.78 6.93
CA PRO A 133 8.29 -0.85 5.54
C PRO A 133 8.61 0.47 4.83
N ILE A 134 9.73 0.49 4.10
CA ILE A 134 10.22 1.62 3.30
C ILE A 134 10.25 1.19 1.84
N MET A 135 9.71 2.03 0.94
CA MET A 135 9.78 1.76 -0.49
C MET A 135 11.24 1.79 -0.98
N PRO A 136 11.70 0.77 -1.74
CA PRO A 136 13.04 0.75 -2.29
C PRO A 136 13.29 1.96 -3.21
N GLY A 137 14.40 2.66 -3.00
CA GLY A 137 14.77 3.81 -3.84
C GLY A 137 14.91 3.46 -5.33
N VAL A 138 15.33 2.23 -5.64
CA VAL A 138 15.39 1.72 -7.02
C VAL A 138 14.01 1.61 -7.68
N LEU A 139 12.96 1.28 -6.92
CA LEU A 139 11.60 1.25 -7.45
C LEU A 139 11.01 2.65 -7.62
N MET A 140 11.46 3.63 -6.83
CA MET A 140 11.12 5.04 -7.07
C MET A 140 11.72 5.50 -8.41
N VAL A 141 12.96 5.12 -8.68
CA VAL A 141 13.63 5.40 -9.96
C VAL A 141 12.91 4.70 -11.12
N GLU A 142 12.55 3.43 -10.97
CA GLU A 142 11.79 2.67 -11.97
C GLU A 142 10.44 3.32 -12.27
N ALA A 143 9.70 3.74 -11.24
CA ALA A 143 8.43 4.43 -11.41
C ALA A 143 8.61 5.75 -12.19
N MET A 144 9.66 6.52 -11.88
CA MET A 144 10.03 7.72 -12.63
C MET A 144 10.44 7.42 -14.08
N ALA A 145 11.15 6.31 -14.33
CA ALA A 145 11.50 5.87 -15.67
C ALA A 145 10.26 5.53 -16.50
N GLN A 146 9.24 4.90 -15.90
CA GLN A 146 7.95 4.64 -16.54
C GLN A 146 7.20 5.93 -16.89
N VAL A 147 7.25 6.95 -16.02
CA VAL A 147 6.73 8.29 -16.36
C VAL A 147 7.50 8.90 -17.54
N GLY A 148 8.82 8.68 -17.62
CA GLY A 148 9.61 9.05 -18.79
C GLY A 148 9.18 8.30 -20.05
N GLY A 149 8.86 7.01 -19.94
CA GLY A 149 8.27 6.20 -21.00
C GLY A 149 6.94 6.77 -21.50
N LEU A 150 6.07 7.23 -20.60
CA LEU A 150 4.81 7.90 -20.97
C LEU A 150 5.05 9.17 -21.81
N VAL A 151 6.11 9.94 -21.53
CA VAL A 151 6.46 11.12 -22.34
C VAL A 151 6.92 10.74 -23.75
N MET A 152 7.59 9.59 -23.90
CA MET A 152 8.32 9.24 -25.12
C MET A 152 7.61 8.24 -26.03
N LEU A 153 6.75 7.36 -25.50
CA LEU A 153 6.21 6.20 -26.22
C LEU A 153 5.02 6.51 -27.14
N GLN A 154 4.61 7.78 -27.23
CA GLN A 154 3.54 8.19 -28.13
C GLN A 154 4.03 8.27 -29.60
N PRO A 155 3.23 7.79 -30.56
CA PRO A 155 3.58 7.83 -31.98
C PRO A 155 3.95 9.24 -32.48
N GLU A 156 3.30 10.27 -31.96
CA GLU A 156 3.48 11.68 -32.30
C GLU A 156 4.89 12.19 -31.94
N VAL A 157 5.53 11.54 -30.96
CA VAL A 157 6.89 11.86 -30.49
C VAL A 157 7.95 11.01 -31.23
N GLY A 158 7.51 10.06 -32.07
CA GLY A 158 8.36 9.11 -32.76
C GLY A 158 8.77 7.91 -31.90
N GLY A 159 8.06 7.64 -30.80
CA GLY A 159 8.26 6.46 -29.97
C GLY A 159 7.62 5.21 -30.56
N SER A 160 8.21 4.04 -30.28
CA SER A 160 7.58 2.74 -30.51
C SER A 160 7.46 1.98 -29.19
N ARG A 161 6.32 1.30 -28.98
CA ARG A 161 5.99 0.60 -27.72
C ARG A 161 6.97 -0.52 -27.36
N GLU A 162 7.71 -1.03 -28.34
CA GLU A 162 8.43 -2.30 -28.22
C GLU A 162 9.89 -2.15 -27.74
N ASN A 163 10.45 -0.94 -27.69
CA ASN A 163 11.90 -0.76 -27.45
C ASN A 163 12.26 0.46 -26.58
N PHE A 164 11.62 0.62 -25.41
CA PHE A 164 12.05 1.63 -24.42
C PHE A 164 12.81 0.97 -23.28
N PHE A 165 14.12 1.18 -23.24
CA PHE A 165 15.02 0.61 -22.24
C PHE A 165 15.64 1.68 -21.36
N PHE A 166 15.88 1.33 -20.10
CA PHE A 166 16.56 2.19 -19.15
C PHE A 166 18.08 2.12 -19.37
N ALA A 167 18.63 3.10 -20.08
CA ALA A 167 20.04 3.10 -20.49
C ALA A 167 21.04 3.52 -19.40
N GLY A 168 20.61 4.33 -18.43
CA GLY A 168 21.48 4.81 -17.36
C GLY A 168 20.86 5.93 -16.55
N ILE A 169 21.48 6.20 -15.40
CA ILE A 169 21.04 7.24 -14.48
C ILE A 169 22.24 7.96 -13.87
N ASP A 170 22.09 9.26 -13.63
CA ASP A 170 23.12 10.12 -13.03
C ASP A 170 22.50 11.03 -11.97
N LYS A 171 23.29 11.45 -10.98
CA LYS A 171 22.96 12.46 -9.96
C LYS A 171 21.69 12.21 -9.12
N VAL A 172 21.33 10.95 -8.85
CA VAL A 172 20.20 10.60 -7.97
C VAL A 172 20.53 10.88 -6.51
N ARG A 173 19.59 11.48 -5.79
CA ARG A 173 19.67 11.68 -4.34
C ARG A 173 18.32 11.40 -3.69
N PHE A 174 18.30 10.48 -2.73
CA PHE A 174 17.14 10.22 -1.89
C PHE A 174 17.23 11.07 -0.63
N ARG A 175 16.17 11.83 -0.30
CA ARG A 175 16.19 12.78 0.82
C ARG A 175 15.34 12.34 2.00
N LYS A 176 14.17 11.74 1.72
CA LYS A 176 13.20 11.29 2.72
C LYS A 176 12.79 9.85 2.38
N PRO A 177 12.64 8.96 3.39
CA PRO A 177 12.00 7.67 3.19
C PRO A 177 10.56 7.84 2.69
N VAL A 178 10.11 6.92 1.85
CA VAL A 178 8.71 6.82 1.42
C VAL A 178 8.13 5.56 2.06
N ILE A 179 6.98 5.69 2.71
CA ILE A 179 6.33 4.62 3.48
C ILE A 179 4.88 4.42 3.02
N ALA A 180 4.22 3.37 3.51
CA ALA A 180 2.80 3.16 3.24
C ALA A 180 1.95 4.38 3.66
N GLY A 181 0.95 4.69 2.82
CA GLY A 181 0.08 5.87 2.97
C GLY A 181 0.64 7.12 2.30
N ASP A 182 1.88 7.10 1.80
CA ASP A 182 2.39 8.16 0.94
C ASP A 182 1.91 8.01 -0.50
N THR A 183 1.78 9.14 -1.19
CA THR A 183 1.66 9.20 -2.65
C THR A 183 2.90 9.88 -3.21
N LEU A 184 3.65 9.14 -4.02
CA LEU A 184 4.84 9.63 -4.72
C LEU A 184 4.40 10.37 -5.98
N VAL A 185 4.55 11.70 -5.99
CA VAL A 185 4.25 12.53 -7.16
C VAL A 185 5.54 12.75 -7.95
N MET A 186 5.57 12.28 -9.20
CA MET A 186 6.77 12.20 -10.04
C MET A 186 6.62 13.07 -11.27
N ARG A 187 7.48 14.09 -11.43
CA ARG A 187 7.58 14.90 -12.64
C ARG A 187 8.78 14.45 -13.46
N MET A 188 8.57 14.16 -14.74
CA MET A 188 9.62 13.89 -15.72
C MET A 188 9.55 14.91 -16.86
N THR A 189 10.69 15.45 -17.27
CA THR A 189 10.81 16.42 -18.37
C THR A 189 11.88 15.96 -19.35
N LEU A 190 11.58 15.98 -20.65
CA LEU A 190 12.54 15.71 -21.70
C LEU A 190 13.51 16.89 -21.83
N ILE A 191 14.79 16.61 -21.67
CA ILE A 191 15.86 17.60 -21.83
C ILE A 191 16.42 17.55 -23.25
N LYS A 192 16.61 16.34 -23.79
CA LYS A 192 17.18 16.15 -25.13
C LYS A 192 16.78 14.82 -25.71
N LEU A 193 16.29 14.84 -26.96
CA LEU A 193 16.07 13.63 -27.76
C LEU A 193 17.14 13.52 -28.85
N GLN A 194 17.94 12.47 -28.80
CA GLN A 194 18.93 12.14 -29.82
C GLN A 194 18.34 11.11 -30.78
N LYS A 195 17.50 11.56 -31.72
CA LYS A 195 16.73 10.70 -32.63
C LYS A 195 17.58 9.65 -33.35
N ARG A 196 18.78 10.01 -33.81
CA ARG A 196 19.73 9.09 -34.49
C ARG A 196 20.07 7.85 -33.66
N PHE A 197 20.14 7.99 -32.34
CA PHE A 197 20.53 6.92 -31.42
C PHE A 197 19.35 6.37 -30.62
N GLY A 198 18.14 6.95 -30.77
CA GLY A 198 16.99 6.59 -29.95
C GLY A 198 17.13 6.95 -28.46
N ILE A 199 18.02 7.87 -28.08
CA ILE A 199 18.30 8.19 -26.68
C ILE A 199 17.53 9.44 -26.24
N ALA A 200 16.64 9.28 -25.25
CA ALA A 200 15.97 10.38 -24.57
C ALA A 200 16.66 10.65 -23.22
N LYS A 201 17.16 11.88 -23.04
CA LYS A 201 17.67 12.35 -21.75
C LYS A 201 16.56 13.08 -21.00
N MET A 202 16.22 12.58 -19.82
CA MET A 202 15.17 13.14 -18.97
C MET A 202 15.77 13.76 -17.71
N GLU A 203 15.10 14.78 -17.17
CA GLU A 203 15.26 15.24 -15.80
C GLU A 203 14.00 14.89 -15.01
N GLY A 204 14.19 14.42 -13.77
CA GLY A 204 13.10 13.99 -12.91
C GLY A 204 13.20 14.52 -11.49
N LYS A 205 12.04 14.83 -10.90
CA LYS A 205 11.92 15.10 -9.46
C LYS A 205 10.69 14.39 -8.92
N ALA A 206 10.81 13.82 -7.73
CA ALA A 206 9.69 13.16 -7.05
C ALA A 206 9.49 13.74 -5.65
N TYR A 207 8.24 13.80 -5.22
CA TYR A 207 7.80 14.48 -4.01
C TYR A 207 6.81 13.64 -3.22
N VAL A 208 6.81 13.83 -1.90
CA VAL A 208 5.83 13.27 -0.95
C VAL A 208 5.41 14.39 0.01
N GLY A 209 4.17 14.36 0.52
CA GLY A 209 3.74 15.23 1.62
C GLY A 209 3.58 16.73 1.30
N GLY A 210 3.02 17.09 0.14
CA GLY A 210 2.58 18.47 -0.17
C GLY A 210 3.68 19.52 -0.43
N GLU A 211 4.97 19.19 -0.26
CA GLU A 211 6.06 20.19 -0.31
C GLU A 211 6.27 20.86 -1.67
N VAL A 212 5.80 20.28 -2.79
CA VAL A 212 6.09 20.84 -4.14
C VAL A 212 4.88 20.80 -5.08
N VAL A 213 3.74 20.31 -4.63
CA VAL A 213 2.58 20.15 -5.50
C VAL A 213 1.31 20.37 -4.70
N TYR A 214 0.39 21.18 -5.24
CA TYR A 214 -0.92 21.53 -4.67
C TYR A 214 -1.85 20.30 -4.65
N TYR A 215 -1.42 19.25 -3.98
CA TYR A 215 -2.05 17.95 -3.92
C TYR A 215 -2.24 17.55 -2.46
N PRO A 216 -3.25 16.71 -2.18
CA PRO A 216 -3.63 16.40 -0.80
C PRO A 216 -2.47 15.81 -0.01
N ALA A 217 -2.09 16.50 1.06
CA ALA A 217 -1.16 16.02 2.06
C ALA A 217 -1.95 15.67 3.31
N TYR A 218 -2.37 14.41 3.41
CA TYR A 218 -3.10 13.93 4.57
C TYR A 218 -2.21 13.99 5.83
N PRO A 219 -2.71 14.54 6.95
CA PRO A 219 -1.99 14.51 8.21
C PRO A 219 -1.82 13.07 8.68
N THR A 220 -0.80 12.83 9.50
CA THR A 220 -0.56 11.51 10.10
C THR A 220 -0.86 11.58 11.58
N VAL A 221 -1.92 10.90 12.01
CA VAL A 221 -2.21 10.64 13.42
C VAL A 221 -1.64 9.29 13.84
N MET A 222 -1.75 8.26 12.98
CA MET A 222 -1.02 7.00 13.14
C MET A 222 -0.40 6.58 11.81
N ASP A 223 0.89 6.23 11.85
CA ASP A 223 1.59 5.64 10.73
C ASP A 223 1.36 4.12 10.64
N ILE A 224 1.91 3.50 9.59
CA ILE A 224 1.74 2.08 9.35
C ILE A 224 2.34 1.18 10.42
N ASN A 225 3.39 1.61 11.12
CA ASN A 225 4.00 0.81 12.18
C ASN A 225 3.07 0.78 13.39
N GLN A 226 2.53 1.93 13.78
CA GLN A 226 1.53 2.04 14.84
C GLN A 226 0.26 1.25 14.51
N ILE A 227 -0.18 1.25 13.25
CA ILE A 227 -1.33 0.45 12.80
C ILE A 227 -1.03 -1.06 12.96
N ARG A 228 0.16 -1.52 12.57
CA ARG A 228 0.58 -2.93 12.74
C ARG A 228 0.73 -3.33 14.21
N ASP A 229 1.02 -2.37 15.07
CA ASP A 229 1.05 -2.52 16.52
C ASP A 229 -0.35 -2.54 17.14
N ILE A 230 -1.43 -2.38 16.36
CA ILE A 230 -2.80 -2.52 16.85
C ILE A 230 -3.49 -3.67 16.13
N LEU A 231 -3.53 -3.62 14.80
CA LEU A 231 -4.19 -4.62 13.96
C LEU A 231 -3.33 -5.88 13.81
N PRO A 232 -3.92 -7.08 13.88
CA PRO A 232 -3.21 -8.34 13.63
C PRO A 232 -2.98 -8.60 12.13
N HIS A 233 -3.75 -7.96 11.25
CA HIS A 233 -3.67 -8.13 9.79
C HIS A 233 -2.27 -7.82 9.25
N ARG A 234 -1.82 -8.61 8.28
CA ARG A 234 -0.53 -8.45 7.57
C ARG A 234 -0.75 -8.64 6.07
N PHE A 235 0.29 -8.40 5.27
CA PHE A 235 0.25 -8.66 3.82
C PHE A 235 -0.31 -10.07 3.53
N PRO A 236 -1.24 -10.22 2.57
CA PRO A 236 -1.79 -9.21 1.66
C PRO A 236 -3.16 -8.64 2.11
N PHE A 237 -3.47 -8.66 3.41
CA PHE A 237 -4.81 -8.38 3.95
C PHE A 237 -4.84 -7.25 4.99
N LEU A 238 -3.75 -6.51 5.19
CA LEU A 238 -3.80 -5.24 5.93
C LEU A 238 -4.20 -4.13 4.96
N LEU A 239 -5.40 -3.58 5.10
CA LEU A 239 -6.01 -2.64 4.17
C LEU A 239 -6.13 -1.21 4.75
N VAL A 240 -5.28 -0.86 5.71
CA VAL A 240 -5.22 0.48 6.28
C VAL A 240 -3.76 0.94 6.25
N ASP A 241 -3.51 2.03 5.54
CA ASP A 241 -2.15 2.54 5.31
C ASP A 241 -1.76 3.65 6.30
N ARG A 242 -2.74 4.48 6.72
CA ARG A 242 -2.53 5.62 7.62
C ARG A 242 -3.83 6.06 8.28
N VAL A 243 -3.78 6.43 9.56
CA VAL A 243 -4.89 7.09 10.26
C VAL A 243 -4.68 8.60 10.23
N ILE A 244 -5.71 9.33 9.81
CA ILE A 244 -5.67 10.79 9.57
C ILE A 244 -6.53 11.58 10.59
N GLU A 245 -7.47 10.91 11.26
CA GLU A 245 -8.23 11.44 12.39
C GLU A 245 -8.56 10.28 13.34
N TYR A 246 -8.46 10.50 14.64
CA TYR A 246 -8.67 9.43 15.62
C TYR A 246 -9.28 9.97 16.92
N ASN A 247 -10.47 9.45 17.26
CA ASN A 247 -11.19 9.72 18.50
C ASN A 247 -11.45 8.38 19.21
N PRO A 248 -10.61 7.98 20.17
CA PRO A 248 -10.67 6.67 20.81
C PRO A 248 -12.08 6.33 21.30
N GLY A 249 -12.61 5.17 20.90
CA GLY A 249 -13.95 4.70 21.30
C GLY A 249 -15.12 5.47 20.71
N VAL A 250 -14.87 6.39 19.78
CA VAL A 250 -15.92 7.18 19.12
C VAL A 250 -15.83 7.03 17.61
N SER A 251 -14.69 7.36 17.01
CA SER A 251 -14.52 7.30 15.55
C SER A 251 -13.06 7.27 15.12
N ALA A 252 -12.82 6.82 13.90
CA ALA A 252 -11.53 6.96 13.23
C ALA A 252 -11.74 7.27 11.75
N VAL A 253 -10.81 8.02 11.17
CA VAL A 253 -10.69 8.19 9.72
C VAL A 253 -9.30 7.73 9.29
N ALA A 254 -9.26 6.83 8.32
CA ALA A 254 -8.02 6.28 7.79
C ALA A 254 -8.04 6.23 6.26
N ILE A 255 -6.88 6.05 5.66
CA ILE A 255 -6.74 5.95 4.21
C ILE A 255 -6.23 4.56 3.80
N LYS A 256 -6.74 4.09 2.67
CA LYS A 256 -6.17 3.01 1.85
C LYS A 256 -5.80 3.62 0.51
N ASN A 257 -4.52 3.59 0.20
CA ASN A 257 -4.02 3.91 -1.12
C ASN A 257 -4.31 2.75 -2.06
N VAL A 258 -4.89 3.03 -3.22
CA VAL A 258 -5.21 2.02 -4.24
C VAL A 258 -4.20 2.14 -5.36
N THR A 259 -3.41 1.08 -5.58
CA THR A 259 -2.34 1.04 -6.60
C THR A 259 -2.58 -0.14 -7.52
N ILE A 260 -2.22 -0.03 -8.80
CA ILE A 260 -2.35 -1.12 -9.77
C ILE A 260 -1.57 -2.39 -9.37
N ASN A 261 -0.65 -2.27 -8.41
CA ASN A 261 0.05 -3.40 -7.81
C ASN A 261 -0.62 -4.00 -6.56
N ASP A 262 -1.85 -3.61 -6.23
CA ASP A 262 -2.64 -4.38 -5.27
C ASP A 262 -2.92 -5.78 -5.86
N ASN A 263 -2.68 -6.84 -5.07
CA ASN A 263 -2.72 -8.24 -5.50
C ASN A 263 -4.06 -8.71 -6.07
N PHE A 264 -5.14 -7.96 -5.87
CA PHE A 264 -6.47 -8.29 -6.39
C PHE A 264 -6.70 -7.82 -7.84
N PHE A 265 -5.95 -6.84 -8.35
CA PHE A 265 -6.16 -6.32 -9.70
C PHE A 265 -5.84 -7.29 -10.85
N PRO A 266 -4.85 -8.21 -10.74
CA PRO A 266 -4.67 -9.25 -11.75
C PRO A 266 -5.91 -10.11 -11.99
N GLY A 267 -6.82 -10.22 -11.00
CA GLY A 267 -8.04 -11.00 -11.09
C GLY A 267 -9.34 -10.18 -11.17
N HIS A 268 -9.34 -8.88 -10.84
CA HIS A 268 -10.57 -8.11 -10.67
C HIS A 268 -10.50 -6.69 -11.25
N PHE A 269 -10.82 -6.50 -12.53
CA PHE A 269 -10.76 -7.51 -13.60
C PHE A 269 -9.52 -7.22 -14.46
N PRO A 270 -8.90 -8.23 -15.10
CA PRO A 270 -7.68 -8.03 -15.88
C PRO A 270 -7.75 -6.86 -16.86
N GLU A 271 -8.84 -6.69 -17.61
CA GLU A 271 -9.00 -5.61 -18.59
C GLU A 271 -9.55 -4.30 -17.99
N ARG A 272 -10.14 -4.38 -16.80
CA ARG A 272 -10.77 -3.24 -16.11
C ARG A 272 -10.52 -3.38 -14.62
N PRO A 273 -9.33 -2.99 -14.13
CA PRO A 273 -8.93 -3.16 -12.74
C PRO A 273 -9.82 -2.28 -11.86
N ILE A 274 -10.62 -2.90 -11.00
CA ILE A 274 -11.53 -2.24 -10.05
C ILE A 274 -11.32 -2.89 -8.68
N MET A 275 -11.17 -2.10 -7.63
CA MET A 275 -11.09 -2.63 -6.28
C MET A 275 -12.39 -3.39 -5.95
N PRO A 276 -12.32 -4.68 -5.53
CA PRO A 276 -13.52 -5.42 -5.11
C PRO A 276 -14.24 -4.70 -3.97
N GLY A 277 -15.55 -4.50 -4.09
CA GLY A 277 -16.35 -3.79 -3.08
C GLY A 277 -16.24 -4.42 -1.68
N VAL A 278 -16.16 -5.74 -1.61
CA VAL A 278 -15.96 -6.46 -0.34
C VAL A 278 -14.65 -6.10 0.36
N LEU A 279 -13.60 -5.72 -0.38
CA LEU A 279 -12.35 -5.25 0.23
C LEU A 279 -12.47 -3.80 0.74
N MET A 280 -13.38 -3.00 0.20
CA MET A 280 -13.69 -1.68 0.77
C MET A 280 -14.43 -1.85 2.11
N VAL A 281 -15.33 -2.83 2.19
CA VAL A 281 -16.03 -3.21 3.42
C VAL A 281 -15.06 -3.73 4.48
N GLU A 282 -14.15 -4.63 4.08
CA GLU A 282 -13.08 -5.14 4.97
C GLU A 282 -12.15 -4.02 5.45
N ALA A 283 -11.72 -3.12 4.56
CA ALA A 283 -10.87 -2.00 4.93
C ALA A 283 -11.57 -1.08 5.96
N MET A 284 -12.86 -0.78 5.76
CA MET A 284 -13.67 -0.07 6.75
C MET A 284 -13.76 -0.85 8.07
N ALA A 285 -13.96 -2.16 8.04
CA ALA A 285 -13.99 -2.97 9.26
C ALA A 285 -12.66 -2.89 10.03
N GLN A 286 -11.52 -2.91 9.35
CA GLN A 286 -10.21 -2.73 9.99
C GLN A 286 -10.05 -1.35 10.65
N VAL A 287 -10.61 -0.30 10.05
CA VAL A 287 -10.70 1.02 10.70
C VAL A 287 -11.61 0.98 11.94
N GLY A 288 -12.69 0.21 11.90
CA GLY A 288 -13.56 -0.04 13.05
C GLY A 288 -12.81 -0.76 14.19
N CYS A 289 -11.95 -1.72 13.86
CA CYS A 289 -11.06 -2.36 14.83
C CYS A 289 -10.13 -1.35 15.50
N LEU A 290 -9.59 -0.36 14.78
CA LEU A 290 -8.75 0.68 15.39
C LEU A 290 -9.51 1.48 16.47
N VAL A 291 -10.82 1.72 16.27
CA VAL A 291 -11.68 2.40 17.27
C VAL A 291 -11.89 1.55 18.51
N LEU A 292 -11.94 0.21 18.36
CA LEU A 292 -12.41 -0.72 19.38
C LEU A 292 -11.30 -1.51 20.10
N LEU A 293 -10.11 -1.66 19.51
CA LEU A 293 -9.03 -2.50 20.04
C LEU A 293 -8.14 -1.83 21.08
N GLN A 294 -8.40 -0.57 21.43
CA GLN A 294 -7.60 0.13 22.42
C GLN A 294 -7.96 -0.26 23.86
N PRO A 295 -6.97 -0.37 24.77
CA PRO A 295 -7.22 -0.65 26.19
C PRO A 295 -8.20 0.32 26.84
N GLU A 296 -8.15 1.61 26.46
CA GLU A 296 -9.00 2.68 27.01
C GLU A 296 -10.49 2.45 26.76
N VAL A 297 -10.84 1.65 25.75
CA VAL A 297 -12.23 1.30 25.41
C VAL A 297 -12.60 -0.11 25.83
N GLY A 298 -11.67 -0.83 26.48
CA GLY A 298 -11.82 -2.21 26.94
C GLY A 298 -11.56 -3.25 25.85
N GLY A 299 -10.90 -2.88 24.74
CA GLY A 299 -10.53 -3.78 23.67
C GLY A 299 -9.27 -4.59 23.96
N SER A 300 -9.19 -5.80 23.42
CA SER A 300 -7.97 -6.62 23.35
C SER A 300 -7.74 -7.10 21.92
N ARG A 301 -6.47 -7.29 21.55
CA ARG A 301 -6.05 -7.70 20.19
C ARG A 301 -6.56 -9.07 19.76
N ASP A 302 -6.97 -9.89 20.72
CA ASP A 302 -7.21 -11.32 20.51
C ASP A 302 -8.64 -11.62 20.07
N ASN A 303 -9.56 -10.64 20.11
CA ASN A 303 -10.98 -10.93 19.98
C ASN A 303 -11.73 -9.87 19.18
N PHE A 304 -11.51 -9.84 17.87
CA PHE A 304 -12.33 -9.00 17.00
C PHE A 304 -12.80 -9.74 15.75
N SER A 305 -14.10 -9.71 15.49
CA SER A 305 -14.67 -10.31 14.29
C SER A 305 -15.86 -9.51 13.79
N ILE A 306 -16.10 -9.58 12.48
CA ILE A 306 -17.33 -9.08 11.88
C ILE A 306 -18.41 -10.13 12.12
N ALA A 307 -19.44 -9.77 12.89
CA ALA A 307 -20.60 -10.65 13.15
C ALA A 307 -21.75 -10.40 12.17
N GLY A 308 -21.81 -9.21 11.56
CA GLY A 308 -22.83 -8.88 10.58
C GLY A 308 -22.50 -7.58 9.86
N ILE A 309 -23.03 -7.47 8.65
CA ILE A 309 -22.93 -6.29 7.81
C ILE A 309 -24.33 -6.03 7.26
N ASP A 310 -24.82 -4.79 7.38
CA ASP A 310 -26.16 -4.40 6.93
C ASP A 310 -26.10 -3.12 6.10
N LYS A 311 -27.10 -2.94 5.23
CA LYS A 311 -27.30 -1.74 4.39
C LYS A 311 -26.09 -1.31 3.56
N VAL A 312 -25.20 -2.23 3.19
CA VAL A 312 -24.06 -1.88 2.35
C VAL A 312 -24.52 -1.39 0.98
N ARG A 313 -23.93 -0.29 0.53
CA ARG A 313 -24.13 0.27 -0.82
C ARG A 313 -22.77 0.57 -1.43
N PHE A 314 -22.61 0.17 -2.70
CA PHE A 314 -21.47 0.54 -3.55
C PHE A 314 -21.97 1.55 -4.56
N ARG A 315 -21.44 2.77 -4.51
CA ARG A 315 -21.95 3.91 -5.29
C ARG A 315 -21.13 4.14 -6.55
N LYS A 316 -19.82 3.96 -6.49
CA LYS A 316 -18.89 4.16 -7.62
C LYS A 316 -17.76 3.13 -7.57
N PRO A 317 -17.21 2.73 -8.74
CA PRO A 317 -16.01 1.92 -8.78
C PRO A 317 -14.81 2.71 -8.24
N VAL A 318 -13.89 2.02 -7.57
CA VAL A 318 -12.60 2.55 -7.13
C VAL A 318 -11.51 1.88 -7.94
N ILE A 319 -10.56 2.66 -8.46
CA ILE A 319 -9.51 2.20 -9.37
C ILE A 319 -8.12 2.63 -8.87
N ALA A 320 -7.06 2.16 -9.55
CA ALA A 320 -5.71 2.60 -9.25
C ALA A 320 -5.57 4.14 -9.34
N GLY A 321 -4.80 4.70 -8.40
CA GLY A 321 -4.60 6.13 -8.26
C GLY A 321 -5.61 6.82 -7.35
N ASP A 322 -6.69 6.14 -6.96
CA ASP A 322 -7.60 6.64 -5.92
C ASP A 322 -6.98 6.49 -4.52
N THR A 323 -7.32 7.42 -3.63
CA THR A 323 -7.13 7.28 -2.18
C THR A 323 -8.49 7.08 -1.55
N LEU A 324 -8.73 5.89 -1.00
CA LEU A 324 -9.96 5.56 -0.31
C LEU A 324 -9.89 6.09 1.13
N VAL A 325 -10.64 7.15 1.43
CA VAL A 325 -10.72 7.74 2.77
C VAL A 325 -11.92 7.12 3.50
N MET A 326 -11.69 6.49 4.64
CA MET A 326 -12.68 5.66 5.33
C MET A 326 -12.93 6.19 6.73
N ARG A 327 -14.17 6.61 7.01
CA ARG A 327 -14.63 6.97 8.35
C ARG A 327 -15.43 5.82 8.95
N MET A 328 -15.07 5.43 10.17
CA MET A 328 -15.86 4.54 11.02
C MET A 328 -16.28 5.26 12.29
N THR A 329 -17.56 5.14 12.63
CA THR A 329 -18.15 5.75 13.83
C THR A 329 -18.85 4.69 14.67
N LEU A 330 -18.54 4.63 15.96
CA LEU A 330 -19.22 3.77 16.91
C LEU A 330 -20.61 4.34 17.23
N ILE A 331 -21.65 3.59 16.91
CA ILE A 331 -23.05 3.98 17.20
C ILE A 331 -23.47 3.46 18.57
N LYS A 332 -23.11 2.23 18.91
CA LYS A 332 -23.46 1.61 20.19
C LYS A 332 -22.49 0.51 20.56
N LEU A 333 -22.01 0.53 21.80
CA LEU A 333 -21.25 -0.57 22.39
C LEU A 333 -22.03 -1.24 23.51
N GLN A 334 -22.29 -2.53 23.35
CA GLN A 334 -22.94 -3.38 24.35
C GLN A 334 -21.87 -4.22 25.07
N LYS A 335 -21.15 -3.58 26.00
CA LYS A 335 -19.98 -4.17 26.69
C LYS A 335 -20.25 -5.56 27.29
N ARG A 336 -21.42 -5.78 27.88
CA ARG A 336 -21.78 -7.05 28.55
C ARG A 336 -21.76 -8.26 27.62
N ILE A 337 -22.13 -8.08 26.35
CA ILE A 337 -22.20 -9.15 25.36
C ILE A 337 -21.10 -9.03 24.31
N GLY A 338 -20.22 -8.03 24.43
CA GLY A 338 -19.12 -7.82 23.51
C GLY A 338 -19.56 -7.49 22.09
N ILE A 339 -20.58 -6.65 21.90
CA ILE A 339 -21.09 -6.29 20.56
C ILE A 339 -21.01 -4.78 20.34
N ALA A 340 -20.39 -4.37 19.25
CA ALA A 340 -20.33 -3.00 18.76
C ALA A 340 -21.11 -2.85 17.45
N LYS A 341 -22.01 -1.87 17.41
CA LYS A 341 -22.66 -1.41 16.18
C LYS A 341 -21.92 -0.16 15.69
N MET A 342 -21.49 -0.17 14.44
CA MET A 342 -20.77 0.94 13.80
C MET A 342 -21.41 1.34 12.48
N GLU A 343 -21.20 2.58 12.07
CA GLU A 343 -21.50 3.09 10.73
C GLU A 343 -20.17 3.39 10.02
N GLY A 344 -20.06 2.96 8.77
CA GLY A 344 -18.90 3.17 7.92
C GLY A 344 -19.24 3.89 6.64
N LYS A 345 -18.41 4.86 6.25
CA LYS A 345 -18.45 5.54 4.94
C LYS A 345 -17.05 5.65 4.37
N ALA A 346 -16.91 5.34 3.10
CA ALA A 346 -15.68 5.46 2.34
C ALA A 346 -15.87 6.45 1.18
N TYR A 347 -14.86 7.27 0.95
CA TYR A 347 -14.87 8.40 0.04
C TYR A 347 -13.67 8.37 -0.91
N VAL A 348 -13.86 8.93 -2.11
CA VAL A 348 -12.79 9.31 -3.03
C VAL A 348 -13.04 10.75 -3.45
N GLY A 349 -12.11 11.66 -3.14
CA GLY A 349 -12.25 13.09 -3.48
C GLY A 349 -13.52 13.76 -2.94
N GLY A 350 -13.96 13.38 -1.74
CA GLY A 350 -15.17 13.89 -1.10
C GLY A 350 -16.48 13.21 -1.54
N GLU A 351 -16.46 12.32 -2.52
CA GLU A 351 -17.64 11.57 -2.95
C GLU A 351 -17.74 10.21 -2.25
N VAL A 352 -18.91 9.87 -1.70
CA VAL A 352 -19.15 8.56 -1.09
C VAL A 352 -19.11 7.47 -2.16
N VAL A 353 -18.20 6.50 -2.00
CA VAL A 353 -18.04 5.35 -2.89
C VAL A 353 -18.56 4.05 -2.28
N CYS A 354 -18.53 3.91 -0.96
CA CYS A 354 -19.12 2.79 -0.23
C CYS A 354 -19.61 3.24 1.15
N GLU A 355 -20.69 2.67 1.64
CA GLU A 355 -21.18 2.88 3.00
C GLU A 355 -21.91 1.64 3.52
N GLY A 356 -22.05 1.51 4.84
CA GLY A 356 -22.80 0.43 5.47
C GLY A 356 -22.80 0.49 6.99
N GLU A 357 -23.59 -0.40 7.60
CA GLU A 357 -23.62 -0.64 9.04
C GLU A 357 -22.88 -1.95 9.35
N PHE A 358 -22.08 -1.94 10.42
CA PHE A 358 -21.25 -3.06 10.83
C PHE A 358 -21.63 -3.50 12.24
N LEU A 359 -21.86 -4.80 12.41
CA LEU A 359 -21.96 -5.44 13.70
C LEU A 359 -20.67 -6.19 13.95
N MET A 360 -19.95 -5.78 14.98
CA MET A 360 -18.64 -6.29 15.29
C MET A 360 -18.63 -6.87 16.70
N THR A 361 -17.94 -7.98 16.90
CA THR A 361 -17.82 -8.63 18.20
C THR A 361 -16.45 -8.37 18.81
N THR A 362 -16.45 -7.97 20.08
CA THR A 362 -15.31 -7.92 20.96
C THR A 362 -15.44 -9.07 21.95
N GLY A 363 -14.79 -10.20 21.69
CA GLY A 363 -14.89 -11.35 22.59
C GLY A 363 -14.23 -11.09 23.95
N SER A 364 -14.82 -11.60 25.02
CA SER A 364 -14.06 -11.99 26.21
C SER A 364 -13.39 -13.31 25.88
N GLY A 365 -12.06 -13.37 25.90
CA GLY A 365 -11.36 -14.65 25.81
C GLY A 365 -11.88 -15.54 26.92
N SER A 366 -12.56 -16.63 26.54
CA SER A 366 -12.76 -17.75 27.45
C SER A 366 -11.43 -18.47 27.57
N GLU A 367 -10.69 -18.19 28.65
CA GLU A 367 -9.84 -19.21 29.27
C GLU A 367 -10.65 -19.96 30.33
#